data_AF-A0A2N3FN57-F1
#
_entry.id   AF-A0A2N3FN57-F1
#
_cell.length_a   1.000
_cell.length_b   1.000
_cell.length_c   1.000
_cell.angle_alpha   90.00
_cell.angle_beta   90.00
_cell.angle_gamma   90.00
#
_symmetry.space_group_name_H-M   'P 1'
#
loop_
_entity.id
_entity.type
_entity.pdbx_description
1 polymer ?
#
loop_
_entity_poly.entity_id
_entity_poly.type
_entity_poly.pdbx_seq_one_letter_code
_entity_poly.pdbx_strand_id
1 'polypeptide(L)'
;MWAGLAGAVLAGASLAGGLLGGGAGAALGTSVALLVLTAVLVWRRHRGRAAAGVAGEEVFGACQLLAGLLRVGHVPTAALRIAARDAPVLAEAAAVQEVGGPVAPALRRCGARPGCESLVELGIAWEVAERTGASLTATLDALTGRLSARRTVGHVVAAELSAPRATGRLLAVLPVAGVLLGYSFGGDPLAFLTGSLPGQLSLTAGVALGCAGVVWTERIADVGGG
;
A
#
# COMPACT_ATOMS: atom_id res chain seq x y z
N MET A 1 8.86 -15.71 3.23
CA MET A 1 8.40 -15.95 4.62
C MET A 1 6.87 -15.94 4.77
N TRP A 2 6.14 -14.98 4.20
CA TRP A 2 4.67 -14.88 4.30
C TRP A 2 3.88 -16.05 3.69
N ALA A 3 4.37 -16.65 2.60
CA ALA A 3 3.71 -17.79 1.95
C ALA A 3 3.70 -19.07 2.83
N GLY A 4 4.72 -19.27 3.66
CA GLY A 4 4.80 -20.43 4.57
C GLY A 4 3.87 -20.32 5.77
N LEU A 5 3.69 -19.11 6.32
CA LEU A 5 2.74 -18.85 7.40
C LEU A 5 1.29 -18.98 6.93
N ALA A 6 1.00 -18.53 5.69
CA ALA A 6 -0.31 -18.73 5.08
C ALA A 6 -0.63 -20.22 4.92
N GLY A 7 0.32 -21.02 4.43
CA GLY A 7 0.15 -22.48 4.32
C GLY A 7 -0.08 -23.17 5.66
N ALA A 8 0.62 -22.74 6.72
CA ALA A 8 0.47 -23.31 8.06
C ALA A 8 -0.88 -22.99 8.71
N VAL A 9 -1.39 -21.76 8.53
CA VAL A 9 -2.73 -21.37 9.01
C VAL A 9 -3.82 -22.14 8.27
N LEU A 10 -3.65 -22.35 6.97
CA LEU A 10 -4.56 -23.14 6.16
C LEU A 10 -4.58 -24.60 6.59
N ALA A 11 -3.42 -25.23 6.74
CA ALA A 11 -3.31 -26.61 7.19
C ALA A 11 -3.87 -26.81 8.60
N GLY A 12 -3.63 -25.85 9.51
CA GLY A 12 -4.16 -25.88 10.88
C GLY A 12 -5.70 -25.74 10.92
N ALA A 13 -6.27 -24.87 10.09
CA ALA A 13 -7.71 -24.71 9.97
C ALA A 13 -8.39 -25.95 9.33
N SER A 14 -7.74 -26.59 8.34
CA SER A 14 -8.18 -27.86 7.76
C SER A 14 -8.26 -28.97 8.81
N LEU A 15 -7.21 -29.08 9.64
CA LEU A 15 -7.12 -30.12 10.65
C LEU A 15 -8.14 -29.92 11.78
N ALA A 16 -8.26 -28.68 12.29
CA ALA A 16 -9.19 -28.35 13.36
C ALA A 16 -10.67 -28.47 12.93
N GLY A 17 -10.99 -28.05 11.70
CA GLY A 17 -12.33 -28.20 11.13
C GLY A 17 -12.71 -29.66 10.84
N GLY A 18 -11.74 -30.47 10.41
CA GLY A 18 -11.95 -31.91 10.20
C GLY A 18 -12.20 -32.68 11.50
N LEU A 19 -11.59 -32.25 12.61
CA LEU A 19 -11.73 -32.89 13.92
C LEU A 19 -13.08 -32.61 14.61
N LEU A 20 -13.77 -31.52 14.30
CA LEU A 20 -14.99 -31.08 14.99
C LEU A 20 -16.31 -31.37 14.23
N GLY A 21 -16.27 -31.67 12.92
CA GLY A 21 -17.49 -31.84 12.11
C GLY A 21 -17.38 -32.72 10.86
N GLY A 22 -16.33 -33.54 10.71
CA GLY A 22 -16.08 -34.34 9.52
C GLY A 22 -15.65 -33.51 8.29
N GLY A 23 -15.84 -34.03 7.07
CA GLY A 23 -15.40 -33.37 5.83
C GLY A 23 -15.99 -31.97 5.58
N ALA A 24 -17.24 -31.75 6.03
CA ALA A 24 -17.93 -30.47 5.91
C ALA A 24 -17.32 -29.37 6.77
N GLY A 25 -16.89 -29.71 7.99
CA GLY A 25 -16.23 -28.78 8.91
C GLY A 25 -14.86 -28.32 8.42
N ALA A 26 -14.09 -29.23 7.79
CA ALA A 26 -12.79 -28.90 7.20
C ALA A 26 -12.92 -27.95 5.99
N ALA A 27 -13.90 -28.17 5.11
CA ALA A 27 -14.13 -27.34 3.92
C ALA A 27 -14.58 -25.92 4.28
N LEU A 28 -15.49 -25.77 5.26
CA LEU A 28 -15.92 -24.46 5.73
C LEU A 28 -14.80 -23.72 6.48
N GLY A 29 -14.08 -24.43 7.35
CA GLY A 29 -12.97 -23.84 8.12
C GLY A 29 -11.85 -23.31 7.23
N THR A 30 -11.48 -24.05 6.19
CA THR A 30 -10.44 -23.64 5.23
C THR A 30 -10.88 -22.46 4.37
N SER A 31 -12.10 -22.47 3.85
CA SER A 31 -12.65 -21.37 3.07
C SER A 31 -12.79 -20.07 3.87
N VAL A 32 -13.28 -20.15 5.12
CA VAL A 32 -13.36 -18.98 6.01
C VAL A 32 -11.95 -18.50 6.38
N ALA A 33 -11.01 -19.40 6.70
CA ALA A 33 -9.63 -19.03 6.99
C ALA A 33 -8.94 -18.35 5.80
N LEU A 34 -9.15 -18.83 4.57
CA LEU A 34 -8.65 -18.20 3.33
C LEU A 34 -9.21 -16.80 3.15
N LEU A 35 -10.53 -16.63 3.28
CA LEU A 35 -11.20 -15.34 3.13
C LEU A 35 -10.73 -14.34 4.20
N VAL A 36 -10.67 -14.75 5.47
CA VAL A 36 -10.22 -13.90 6.57
C VAL A 36 -8.75 -13.53 6.40
N LEU A 37 -7.88 -14.50 6.08
CA LEU A 37 -6.46 -14.24 5.88
C LEU A 37 -6.23 -13.27 4.72
N THR A 38 -6.87 -13.48 3.58
CA THR A 38 -6.75 -12.57 2.43
C THR A 38 -7.31 -11.19 2.72
N ALA A 39 -8.50 -11.10 3.33
CA ALA A 39 -9.08 -9.83 3.73
C ALA A 39 -8.18 -9.06 4.71
N VAL A 40 -7.61 -9.73 5.71
CA VAL A 40 -6.70 -9.11 6.68
C VAL A 40 -5.39 -8.66 6.01
N LEU A 41 -4.80 -9.47 5.14
CA LEU A 41 -3.58 -9.10 4.42
C LEU A 41 -3.82 -7.90 3.50
N VAL A 42 -4.91 -7.91 2.75
CA VAL A 42 -5.33 -6.81 1.86
C VAL A 42 -5.63 -5.55 2.65
N TRP A 43 -6.36 -5.66 3.77
CA TRP A 43 -6.66 -4.51 4.62
C TRP A 43 -5.39 -3.91 5.25
N ARG A 44 -4.47 -4.75 5.74
CA ARG A 44 -3.18 -4.29 6.27
C ARG A 44 -2.33 -3.62 5.19
N ARG A 45 -2.30 -4.19 3.98
CA ARG A 45 -1.59 -3.59 2.82
C ARG A 45 -2.22 -2.28 2.38
N HIS A 46 -3.54 -2.21 2.22
CA HIS A 46 -4.24 -0.98 1.90
C HIS A 46 -4.01 0.09 2.96
N ARG A 47 -4.06 -0.27 4.25
CA ARG A 47 -3.80 0.67 5.33
C ARG A 47 -2.35 1.15 5.30
N GLY A 48 -1.40 0.27 5.02
CA GLY A 48 0.01 0.63 4.83
C GLY A 48 0.23 1.57 3.64
N ARG A 49 -0.40 1.28 2.48
CA ARG A 49 -0.34 2.14 1.29
C ARG A 49 -1.00 3.50 1.51
N ALA A 50 -2.14 3.54 2.21
CA ALA A 50 -2.81 4.79 2.56
C ALA A 50 -1.94 5.64 3.48
N ALA A 51 -1.34 5.03 4.51
CA ALA A 51 -0.41 5.73 5.40
C ALA A 51 0.85 6.23 4.66
N ALA A 52 1.41 5.41 3.76
CA ALA A 52 2.53 5.82 2.90
C ALA A 52 2.14 6.97 1.96
N GLY A 53 0.92 6.96 1.42
CA GLY A 53 0.41 8.06 0.60
C GLY A 53 0.35 9.39 1.36
N VAL A 54 -0.17 9.37 2.59
CA VAL A 54 -0.21 10.57 3.47
C VAL A 54 1.21 11.06 3.77
N ALA A 55 2.13 10.15 4.11
CA ALA A 55 3.54 10.50 4.35
C ALA A 55 4.20 11.11 3.11
N GLY A 56 3.90 10.58 1.91
CA GLY A 56 4.41 11.12 0.65
C GLY A 56 3.90 12.53 0.36
N GLU A 57 2.62 12.80 0.64
CA GLU A 57 2.04 14.14 0.57
C GLU A 57 2.75 15.12 1.49
N GLU A 58 3.00 14.73 2.75
CA GLU A 58 3.75 15.52 3.72
C GLU A 58 5.18 15.81 3.25
N VAL A 59 5.91 14.81 2.75
CA VAL A 59 7.28 14.97 2.24
C VAL A 59 7.34 15.91 1.05
N PHE A 60 6.40 15.84 0.12
CA PHE A 60 6.36 16.77 -1.01
C PHE A 60 6.03 18.19 -0.57
N GLY A 61 5.08 18.37 0.35
CA GLY A 61 4.81 19.67 0.97
C GLY A 61 6.08 20.27 1.58
N ALA A 62 6.83 19.45 2.32
CA ALA A 62 8.10 19.84 2.92
C ALA A 62 9.17 20.23 1.88
N CYS A 63 9.32 19.43 0.82
CA CYS A 63 10.25 19.72 -0.28
C CYS A 63 9.87 21.00 -1.05
N GLN A 64 8.58 21.25 -1.28
CA GLN A 64 8.10 22.48 -1.90
C GLN A 64 8.36 23.69 -1.03
N LEU A 65 8.13 23.58 0.28
CA LEU A 65 8.40 24.67 1.23
C LEU A 65 9.90 24.96 1.30
N LEU A 66 10.75 23.93 1.34
CA LEU A 66 12.20 24.07 1.23
C LEU A 66 12.62 24.79 -0.06
N ALA A 67 12.13 24.34 -1.22
CA ALA A 67 12.41 24.97 -2.51
C ALA A 67 11.97 26.44 -2.53
N GLY A 68 10.78 26.74 -2.00
CA GLY A 68 10.26 28.11 -1.86
C GLY A 68 11.15 28.99 -1.00
N LEU A 69 11.59 28.50 0.17
CA LEU A 69 12.49 29.24 1.06
C LEU A 69 13.84 29.54 0.39
N LEU A 70 14.40 28.56 -0.31
CA LEU A 70 15.65 28.73 -1.06
C LEU A 70 15.51 29.73 -2.23
N ARG A 71 14.37 29.75 -2.93
CA ARG A 71 14.10 30.73 -4.00
C ARG A 71 14.03 32.17 -3.47
N VAL A 72 13.55 32.35 -2.24
CA VAL A 72 13.54 33.66 -1.57
C VAL A 72 14.93 34.03 -1.01
N GLY A 73 15.93 33.16 -1.17
CA GLY A 73 17.32 33.41 -0.80
C GLY A 73 17.69 32.98 0.62
N HIS A 74 16.86 32.16 1.29
CA HIS A 74 17.25 31.59 2.57
C HIS A 74 18.43 30.64 2.40
N VAL A 75 19.34 30.64 3.38
CA VAL A 75 20.42 29.65 3.43
C VAL A 75 19.85 28.25 3.70
N PRO A 76 20.37 27.18 3.07
CA PRO A 76 19.83 25.82 3.19
C PRO A 76 19.60 25.33 4.62
N THR A 77 20.53 25.65 5.52
CA THR A 77 20.44 25.26 6.94
C THR A 77 19.27 25.93 7.65
N ALA A 78 19.04 27.23 7.39
CA ALA A 78 17.91 27.95 7.94
C ALA A 78 16.59 27.51 7.30
N ALA A 79 16.58 27.28 5.98
CA ALA A 79 15.41 26.77 5.27
C ALA A 79 14.97 25.41 5.83
N LEU A 80 15.90 24.48 6.05
CA LEU A 80 15.62 23.17 6.64
C LEU A 80 15.01 23.28 8.04
N ARG A 81 15.57 24.13 8.90
CA ARG A 81 15.06 24.36 10.25
C ARG A 81 13.65 24.96 10.25
N ILE A 82 13.37 25.89 9.33
CA ILE A 82 12.02 26.46 9.17
C ILE A 82 11.06 25.37 8.70
N ALA A 83 11.44 24.61 7.66
CA ALA A 83 10.60 23.56 7.11
C ALA A 83 10.27 22.44 8.10
N ALA A 84 11.23 22.08 8.96
CA ALA A 84 11.04 21.07 9.99
C ALA A 84 10.03 21.46 11.08
N ARG A 85 9.65 22.74 11.21
CA ARG A 85 8.59 23.16 12.14
C ARG A 85 7.20 22.77 11.64
N ASP A 86 7.00 22.83 10.33
CA ASP A 86 5.71 22.54 9.71
C ASP A 86 5.61 21.07 9.24
N ALA A 87 6.75 20.43 8.97
CA ALA A 87 6.84 19.06 8.51
C ALA A 87 7.72 18.20 9.46
N PRO A 88 7.12 17.44 10.40
CA PRO A 88 7.87 16.62 11.35
C PRO A 88 8.74 15.55 10.68
N VAL A 89 8.45 15.18 9.42
CA VAL A 89 9.31 14.29 8.64
C VAL A 89 10.74 14.80 8.44
N LEU A 90 10.98 16.11 8.53
CA LEU A 90 12.30 16.73 8.45
C LEU A 90 12.95 17.00 9.82
N ALA A 91 12.25 16.74 10.93
CA ALA A 91 12.70 17.09 12.27
C ALA A 91 14.04 16.43 12.65
N GLU A 92 14.24 15.15 12.28
CA GLU A 92 15.52 14.46 12.53
C GLU A 92 16.67 15.13 11.76
N ALA A 93 16.47 15.46 10.49
CA ALA A 93 17.49 16.12 9.67
C ALA A 93 17.83 17.53 10.18
N ALA A 94 16.82 18.28 10.62
CA ALA A 94 17.02 19.59 11.23
C ALA A 94 17.77 19.50 12.58
N ALA A 95 17.40 18.54 13.45
CA ALA A 95 18.10 18.34 14.72
C ALA A 95 19.56 17.93 14.52
N VAL A 96 19.84 17.06 13.54
CA VAL A 96 21.22 16.72 13.18
C VAL A 96 21.98 17.95 12.70
N GLN A 97 21.35 18.82 11.90
CA GLN A 97 21.97 20.04 11.42
C GLN A 97 22.25 21.05 12.56
N GLU A 98 21.36 21.17 13.54
CA GLU A 98 21.52 22.09 14.66
C GLU A 98 22.75 21.77 15.53
N VAL A 99 23.13 20.49 15.58
CA VAL A 99 24.35 20.02 16.28
C VAL A 99 25.57 20.00 15.33
N GLY A 100 25.44 20.47 14.09
CA GLY A 100 26.51 20.51 13.09
C GLY A 100 26.84 19.14 12.48
N GLY A 101 25.92 18.18 12.56
CA GLY A 101 26.07 16.85 11.98
C GLY A 101 25.70 16.78 10.49
N PRO A 102 25.99 15.64 9.83
CA PRO A 102 25.75 15.48 8.39
C PRO A 102 24.26 15.28 8.09
N VAL A 103 23.68 16.20 7.31
CA VAL A 103 22.25 16.23 6.98
C VAL A 103 21.85 15.13 5.99
N ALA A 104 22.66 14.91 4.95
CA ALA A 104 22.34 13.95 3.90
C ALA A 104 22.09 12.50 4.41
N PRO A 105 22.91 11.94 5.31
CA PRO A 105 22.60 10.65 5.95
C PRO A 105 21.31 10.64 6.77
N ALA A 106 20.97 11.73 7.45
CA ALA A 106 19.73 11.83 8.24
C ALA A 106 18.49 11.82 7.34
N LEU A 107 18.55 12.56 6.22
CA LEU A 107 17.49 12.55 5.19
C LEU A 107 17.29 11.15 4.58
N ARG A 108 18.40 10.44 4.29
CA ARG A 108 18.34 9.06 3.80
C ARG A 108 17.71 8.09 4.82
N ARG A 109 18.00 8.23 6.11
CA ARG A 109 17.35 7.44 7.17
C ARG A 109 15.86 7.73 7.27
N CYS A 110 15.46 9.01 7.19
CA CYS A 110 14.05 9.40 7.15
C CYS A 110 13.34 8.77 5.94
N GLY A 111 14.03 8.73 4.79
CA GLY A 111 13.50 8.16 3.56
C GLY A 111 13.43 6.63 3.50
N ALA A 112 13.94 5.91 4.50
CA ALA A 112 13.74 4.46 4.63
C ALA A 112 12.31 4.09 5.09
N ARG A 113 11.52 5.07 5.53
CA ARG A 113 10.12 4.86 5.94
C ARG A 113 9.23 4.79 4.69
N PRO A 114 8.19 3.91 4.67
CA PRO A 114 7.26 3.83 3.55
C PRO A 114 6.59 5.18 3.28
N GLY A 115 6.63 5.65 2.03
CA GLY A 115 6.09 6.94 1.61
C GLY A 115 7.04 8.12 1.79
N CYS A 116 8.26 7.91 2.30
CA CYS A 116 9.27 8.96 2.48
C CYS A 116 10.44 8.86 1.51
N GLU A 117 10.34 8.03 0.47
CA GLU A 117 11.45 7.64 -0.41
C GLU A 117 12.11 8.85 -1.08
N SER A 118 11.34 9.90 -1.38
CA SER A 118 11.84 11.16 -1.96
C SER A 118 12.83 11.91 -1.06
N LEU A 119 12.86 11.64 0.25
CA LEU A 119 13.89 12.18 1.14
C LEU A 119 15.27 11.57 0.89
N VAL A 120 15.34 10.36 0.33
CA VAL A 120 16.59 9.77 -0.13
C VAL A 120 17.15 10.58 -1.30
N GLU A 121 16.30 10.92 -2.28
CA GLU A 121 16.67 11.77 -3.41
C GLU A 121 17.10 13.17 -2.95
N LEU A 122 16.37 13.76 -1.99
CA LEU A 122 16.75 15.02 -1.37
C LEU A 122 18.12 14.91 -0.67
N GLY A 123 18.36 13.85 0.10
CA GLY A 123 19.64 13.62 0.76
C GLY A 123 20.80 13.49 -0.23
N ILE A 124 20.59 12.85 -1.38
CA ILE A 124 21.59 12.78 -2.46
C ILE A 124 21.85 14.16 -3.05
N ALA A 125 20.79 14.92 -3.39
CA ALA A 125 20.93 16.27 -3.92
C ALA A 125 21.67 17.20 -2.94
N TRP A 126 21.37 17.06 -1.65
CA TRP A 126 22.02 17.79 -0.57
C TRP A 126 23.51 17.49 -0.47
N GLU A 127 23.89 16.21 -0.48
CA GLU A 127 25.29 15.79 -0.43
C GLU A 127 26.09 16.29 -1.64
N VAL A 128 25.48 16.25 -2.83
CA VAL A 128 26.09 16.76 -4.06
C VAL A 128 26.30 18.28 -3.96
N ALA A 129 25.29 19.03 -3.51
CA ALA A 129 25.40 20.48 -3.34
C ALA A 129 26.48 20.85 -2.31
N GLU A 130 26.54 20.16 -1.17
CA GLU A 130 27.57 20.39 -0.14
C GLU A 130 28.99 20.09 -0.65
N ARG A 131 29.17 19.01 -1.42
CA ARG A 131 30.49 18.59 -1.91
C ARG A 131 31.00 19.39 -3.10
N THR A 132 30.09 19.85 -3.97
CA THR A 132 30.45 20.51 -5.24
C THR A 132 30.20 22.01 -5.26
N GLY A 133 29.48 22.54 -4.26
CA GLY A 133 29.02 23.93 -4.25
C GLY A 133 27.91 24.22 -5.27
N ALA A 134 27.34 23.18 -5.90
CA ALA A 134 26.24 23.35 -6.85
C ALA A 134 25.00 23.96 -6.18
N SER A 135 24.19 24.68 -6.96
CA SER A 135 22.95 25.29 -6.47
C SER A 135 21.96 24.23 -6.01
N LEU A 136 21.74 24.17 -4.69
CA LEU A 136 20.72 23.33 -4.09
C LEU A 136 19.31 23.73 -4.55
N THR A 137 19.08 25.02 -4.81
CA THR A 137 17.79 25.53 -5.29
C THR A 137 17.39 24.88 -6.61
N ALA A 138 18.29 24.85 -7.60
CA ALA A 138 18.01 24.28 -8.91
C ALA A 138 17.75 22.76 -8.86
N THR A 139 18.48 22.05 -8.01
CA THR A 139 18.29 20.59 -7.83
C THR A 139 16.98 20.27 -7.10
N LEU A 140 16.61 21.07 -6.08
CA LEU A 140 15.32 20.96 -5.39
C LEU A 140 14.13 21.33 -6.28
N ASP A 141 14.27 22.32 -7.15
CA ASP A 141 13.25 22.68 -8.14
C ASP A 141 13.03 21.54 -9.14
N ALA A 142 14.09 20.90 -9.61
CA ALA A 142 13.98 19.72 -10.45
C ALA A 142 13.33 18.55 -9.71
N LEU A 143 13.66 18.33 -8.43
CA LEU A 143 13.06 17.29 -7.59
C LEU A 143 11.56 17.53 -7.40
N THR A 144 11.16 18.72 -6.97
CA THR A 144 9.74 19.09 -6.77
C THR A 144 8.96 19.02 -8.08
N GLY A 145 9.54 19.43 -9.21
CA GLY A 145 8.95 19.26 -10.53
C GLY A 145 8.70 17.78 -10.88
N ARG A 146 9.67 16.89 -10.63
CA ARG A 146 9.51 15.44 -10.83
C ARG A 146 8.42 14.85 -9.93
N LEU A 147 8.38 15.24 -8.66
CA LEU A 147 7.37 14.77 -7.71
C LEU A 147 5.96 15.25 -8.10
N SER A 148 5.84 16.49 -8.55
CA SER A 148 4.56 17.04 -9.04
C SER A 148 4.09 16.31 -10.30
N ALA A 149 4.99 16.04 -11.25
CA ALA A 149 4.65 15.32 -12.48
C ALA A 149 4.15 13.89 -12.19
N ARG A 150 4.82 13.17 -11.26
CA ARG A 150 4.37 11.83 -10.82
C ARG A 150 2.95 11.84 -10.26
N ARG A 151 2.56 12.90 -9.53
CA ARG A 151 1.20 13.04 -8.96
C ARG A 151 0.15 13.35 -10.00
N THR A 152 0.46 14.25 -10.93
CA THR A 152 -0.45 14.56 -12.03
C THR A 152 -0.78 13.31 -12.83
N VAL A 153 0.22 12.48 -13.13
CA VAL A 153 0.01 11.18 -13.78
C VAL A 153 -0.91 10.28 -12.94
N GLY A 154 -0.67 10.18 -11.63
CA GLY A 154 -1.53 9.41 -10.72
C GLY A 154 -2.99 9.88 -10.72
N HIS A 155 -3.23 11.19 -10.74
CA HIS A 155 -4.57 11.77 -10.79
C HIS A 155 -5.27 11.50 -12.12
N VAL A 156 -4.55 11.64 -13.24
CA VAL A 156 -5.07 11.33 -14.59
C VAL A 156 -5.43 9.86 -14.68
N VAL A 157 -4.55 8.96 -14.25
CA VAL A 157 -4.82 7.51 -14.21
C VAL A 157 -5.99 7.18 -13.29
N ALA A 158 -6.11 7.85 -12.14
CA ALA A 158 -7.25 7.65 -11.25
C ALA A 158 -8.58 8.07 -11.89
N ALA A 159 -8.57 9.16 -12.67
CA ALA A 159 -9.72 9.66 -13.42
C ALA A 159 -10.10 8.71 -14.57
N GLU A 160 -9.12 8.24 -15.36
CA GLU A 160 -9.35 7.30 -16.47
C GLU A 160 -9.82 5.92 -15.99
N LEU A 161 -9.29 5.44 -14.86
CA LEU A 161 -9.69 4.15 -14.27
C LEU A 161 -11.03 4.22 -13.52
N SER A 162 -11.70 5.37 -13.44
CA SER A 162 -13.00 5.50 -12.77
C SER A 162 -14.07 4.62 -13.42
N ALA A 163 -14.13 4.60 -14.77
CA ALA A 163 -15.08 3.77 -15.52
C ALA A 163 -14.77 2.26 -15.43
N PRO A 164 -13.52 1.77 -15.63
CA PRO A 164 -13.13 0.38 -15.38
C PRO A 164 -13.37 -0.09 -13.94
N ARG A 165 -13.18 0.78 -12.93
CA ARG A 165 -13.45 0.44 -11.53
C ARG A 165 -14.95 0.31 -11.25
N ALA A 166 -15.79 1.12 -11.89
CA ALA A 166 -17.24 1.04 -11.74
C ALA A 166 -17.79 -0.29 -12.27
N THR A 167 -17.35 -0.73 -13.45
CA THR A 167 -17.75 -2.03 -14.04
C THR A 167 -17.17 -3.20 -13.25
N GLY A 168 -15.92 -3.10 -12.77
CA GLY A 168 -15.33 -4.10 -11.88
C GLY A 168 -16.10 -4.26 -10.58
N ARG A 169 -16.57 -3.17 -9.96
CA ARG A 169 -17.45 -3.22 -8.77
C ARG A 169 -18.80 -3.86 -9.06
N LEU A 170 -19.42 -3.56 -10.21
CA LEU A 170 -20.66 -4.19 -10.67
C LEU A 170 -20.50 -5.71 -10.83
N LEU A 171 -19.43 -6.15 -11.50
CA LEU A 171 -19.11 -7.57 -11.68
C LEU A 171 -18.78 -8.26 -10.36
N ALA A 172 -18.15 -7.55 -9.41
CA ALA A 172 -17.84 -8.10 -8.08
C ALA A 172 -19.09 -8.28 -7.19
N VAL A 173 -20.17 -7.53 -7.45
CA VAL A 173 -21.46 -7.66 -6.73
C VAL A 173 -22.32 -8.80 -7.31
N LEU A 174 -22.12 -9.14 -8.59
CA LEU A 174 -22.90 -10.16 -9.31
C LEU A 174 -22.93 -11.54 -8.61
N PRO A 175 -21.83 -12.08 -8.05
CA PRO A 175 -21.85 -13.36 -7.32
C PRO A 175 -22.77 -13.31 -6.08
N VAL A 176 -22.79 -12.17 -5.37
CA VAL A 176 -23.64 -11.98 -4.18
C VAL A 176 -25.11 -11.94 -4.59
N ALA A 177 -25.42 -11.23 -5.69
CA ALA A 177 -26.75 -11.19 -6.26
C ALA A 177 -27.21 -12.60 -6.73
N GLY A 178 -26.32 -13.39 -7.32
CA GLY A 178 -26.59 -14.76 -7.74
C GLY A 178 -26.93 -15.70 -6.57
N VAL A 179 -26.21 -15.58 -5.44
CA VAL A 179 -26.51 -16.35 -4.22
C VAL A 179 -27.85 -15.95 -3.61
N LEU A 180 -28.15 -14.65 -3.57
CA LEU A 180 -29.44 -14.12 -3.10
C LEU A 180 -30.60 -14.61 -3.97
N LEU A 181 -30.45 -14.59 -5.30
CA LEU A 181 -31.44 -15.12 -6.22
C LEU A 181 -31.64 -16.64 -6.02
N GLY A 182 -30.56 -17.41 -5.85
CA GLY A 182 -30.64 -18.84 -5.54
C GLY A 182 -31.45 -19.15 -4.27
N TYR A 183 -31.34 -18.31 -3.25
CA TYR A 183 -32.17 -18.37 -2.04
C TYR A 183 -33.65 -18.07 -2.32
N SER A 184 -33.94 -17.08 -3.17
CA SER A 184 -35.32 -16.66 -3.47
C SER A 184 -36.12 -17.71 -4.27
N PHE A 185 -35.45 -18.57 -5.03
CA PHE A 185 -36.07 -19.70 -5.75
C PHE A 185 -36.34 -20.92 -4.84
N GLY A 186 -36.09 -20.83 -3.54
CA GLY A 186 -36.40 -21.90 -2.57
C GLY A 186 -35.36 -23.03 -2.52
N GLY A 187 -34.20 -22.86 -3.15
CA GLY A 187 -33.06 -23.74 -2.94
C GLY A 187 -32.46 -23.50 -1.55
N ASP A 188 -31.89 -24.55 -0.96
CA ASP A 188 -31.09 -24.45 0.26
C ASP A 188 -29.61 -24.63 -0.10
N PRO A 189 -28.99 -23.65 -0.79
CA PRO A 189 -27.64 -23.77 -1.30
C PRO A 189 -26.63 -23.99 -0.19
N LEU A 190 -26.89 -23.49 1.03
CA LEU A 190 -26.07 -23.79 2.20
C LEU A 190 -26.15 -25.28 2.57
N ALA A 191 -27.31 -25.92 2.53
CA ALA A 191 -27.44 -27.35 2.78
C ALA A 191 -26.75 -28.19 1.68
N PHE A 192 -26.80 -27.76 0.41
CA PHE A 192 -26.08 -28.44 -0.68
C PHE A 192 -24.55 -28.23 -0.59
N LEU A 193 -24.10 -27.03 -0.29
CA LEU A 193 -22.68 -26.68 -0.14
C LEU A 193 -22.03 -27.34 1.07
N THR A 194 -22.78 -27.53 2.15
CA THR A 194 -22.27 -28.15 3.39
C THR A 194 -22.52 -29.65 3.44
N GLY A 195 -23.60 -30.14 2.83
CA GLY A 195 -24.01 -31.55 2.86
C GLY A 195 -23.46 -32.43 1.72
N SER A 196 -22.96 -31.85 0.62
CA SER A 196 -22.48 -32.63 -0.54
C SER A 196 -21.00 -32.39 -0.85
N LEU A 197 -20.29 -33.48 -1.19
CA LEU A 197 -18.88 -33.45 -1.63
C LEU A 197 -18.62 -32.49 -2.82
N PRO A 198 -19.42 -32.51 -3.91
CA PRO A 198 -19.22 -31.56 -5.01
C PRO A 198 -19.49 -30.10 -4.60
N GLY A 199 -20.43 -29.86 -3.67
CA GLY A 199 -20.67 -28.55 -3.08
C GLY A 199 -19.43 -28.00 -2.37
N GLN A 200 -18.80 -28.81 -1.51
CA GLN A 200 -17.59 -28.43 -0.77
C GLN A 200 -16.40 -28.15 -1.70
N LEU A 201 -16.24 -28.91 -2.78
CA LEU A 201 -15.19 -28.68 -3.78
C LEU A 201 -15.41 -27.38 -4.56
N SER A 202 -16.65 -27.08 -4.96
CA SER A 202 -16.94 -25.82 -5.67
C SER A 202 -16.73 -24.59 -4.78
N LEU A 203 -17.07 -24.68 -3.49
CA LEU A 203 -16.89 -23.61 -2.51
C LEU A 203 -15.41 -23.29 -2.29
N THR A 204 -14.62 -24.32 -2.03
CA THR A 204 -13.17 -24.19 -1.81
C THR A 204 -12.47 -23.70 -3.07
N ALA A 205 -12.84 -24.21 -4.25
CA ALA A 205 -12.31 -23.74 -5.54
C ALA A 205 -12.63 -22.26 -5.80
N GLY A 206 -13.88 -21.84 -5.56
CA GLY A 206 -14.31 -20.45 -5.74
C GLY A 206 -13.56 -19.47 -4.83
N VAL A 207 -13.39 -19.83 -3.55
CA VAL A 207 -12.62 -19.03 -2.60
C VAL A 207 -11.13 -18.99 -2.99
N ALA A 208 -10.55 -20.11 -3.40
CA ALA A 208 -9.16 -20.17 -3.83
C ALA A 208 -8.91 -19.28 -5.07
N LEU A 209 -9.81 -19.33 -6.06
CA LEU A 209 -9.77 -18.47 -7.24
C LEU A 209 -9.90 -16.99 -6.89
N GLY A 210 -10.82 -16.63 -6.00
CA GLY A 210 -10.97 -15.26 -5.50
C GLY A 210 -9.70 -14.76 -4.80
N CYS A 211 -9.13 -15.58 -3.92
CA CYS A 211 -7.88 -15.28 -3.23
C CYS A 211 -6.72 -15.12 -4.20
N ALA A 212 -6.61 -16.00 -5.20
CA ALA A 212 -5.60 -15.93 -6.23
C ALA A 212 -5.72 -14.64 -7.07
N GLY A 213 -6.95 -14.26 -7.46
CA GLY A 213 -7.20 -13.01 -8.18
C GLY A 213 -6.77 -11.77 -7.40
N VAL A 214 -7.05 -11.74 -6.09
CA VAL A 214 -6.62 -10.65 -5.20
C VAL A 214 -5.09 -10.59 -5.10
N VAL A 215 -4.43 -11.73 -4.87
CA VAL A 215 -2.96 -11.82 -4.81
C VAL A 215 -2.32 -11.40 -6.12
N TRP A 216 -2.92 -11.78 -7.26
CA TRP A 216 -2.45 -11.40 -8.59
C TRP A 216 -2.56 -9.88 -8.82
N THR A 217 -3.70 -9.29 -8.46
CA THR A 217 -3.93 -7.84 -8.58
C THR A 217 -2.93 -7.05 -7.74
N GLU A 218 -2.69 -7.51 -6.50
CA GLU A 218 -1.69 -6.95 -5.59
C GLU A 218 -0.27 -7.08 -6.13
N ARG A 219 0.07 -8.22 -6.74
CA ARG A 219 1.37 -8.44 -7.41
C ARG A 219 1.59 -7.49 -8.58
N ILE A 220 0.58 -7.26 -9.42
CA ILE A 220 0.67 -6.31 -10.53
C ILE A 220 0.88 -4.89 -10.00
N ALA A 221 0.14 -4.51 -8.95
CA ALA A 221 0.28 -3.19 -8.33
C ALA A 221 1.69 -2.96 -7.75
N ASP A 222 2.31 -3.99 -7.17
CA ASP A 222 3.67 -3.90 -6.63
C ASP A 222 4.75 -3.78 -7.73
N VAL A 223 4.56 -4.38 -8.91
CA VAL A 223 5.51 -4.32 -10.04
C VAL A 223 5.44 -2.99 -10.79
N GLY A 224 4.26 -2.35 -10.87
CA GLY A 224 4.09 -1.08 -11.57
C GLY A 224 4.51 0.17 -10.78
N GLY A 225 4.85 0.03 -9.50
CA GLY A 225 5.23 1.13 -8.61
C GLY A 225 6.73 1.27 -8.31
N GLY A 226 7.57 0.38 -8.85
CA GLY A 226 9.04 0.37 -8.67
C GLY A 226 9.80 1.12 -9.75
#